data_AF-A0A3C0K8R7-F1
#
_entry.id   AF-A0A3C0K8R7-F1
#
_cell.length_a   1.000
_cell.length_b   1.000
_cell.length_c   1.000
_cell.angle_alpha   90.00
_cell.angle_beta   90.00
_cell.angle_gamma   90.00
#
_symmetry.space_group_name_H-M   'P 1'
#
loop_
_entity.id
_entity.type
_entity.pdbx_description
1 polymer ?
#
loop_
_entity_poly.entity_id
_entity_poly.type
_entity_poly.pdbx_seq_one_letter_code
_entity_poly.pdbx_strand_id
1 'polypeptide(L)' 'MAKDDVIEMQGEVIENLPNATFRVKLENGHVVLGHISG' A
#
# COMPACT_ATOMS: atom_id res chain seq x y z
N MET A 1 10.79 4.03 23.65
CA MET A 1 11.19 2.94 22.74
C MET A 1 9.94 2.49 22.01
N ALA A 2 9.78 2.91 20.76
CA ALA A 2 8.81 2.41 19.79
C ALA A 2 9.18 3.13 18.49
N LYS A 3 10.24 2.65 17.83
CA LYS A 3 10.46 2.99 16.44
C LYS A 3 9.54 2.03 15.70
N ASP A 4 8.40 2.54 15.25
CA ASP A 4 7.59 1.85 14.25
C ASP A 4 8.50 1.49 13.08
N ASP A 5 8.89 0.21 13.00
CA ASP A 5 9.61 -0.35 11.85
C ASP A 5 8.61 -0.41 10.70
N VAL A 6 8.44 0.73 10.03
CA VAL A 6 7.69 0.82 8.79
C VAL A 6 8.53 0.24 7.66
N ILE A 7 7.96 -0.74 6.96
CA ILE A 7 8.60 -1.36 5.81
C ILE A 7 8.11 -0.61 4.57
N GLU A 8 9.02 0.13 3.95
CA GLU A 8 8.78 0.80 2.68
C GLU A 8 8.99 -0.19 1.53
N MET A 9 7.99 -0.33 0.66
CA MET A 9 8.06 -1.20 -0.52
C MET A 9 7.50 -0.46 -1.73
N GLN A 10 8.03 -0.80 -2.90
CA GLN A 10 7.46 -0.35 -4.17
C GLN A 10 6.36 -1.31 -4.61
N GLY A 11 5.33 -0.74 -5.23
CA GLY A 11 4.21 -1.48 -5.79
C GLY A 11 3.47 -0.65 -6.81
N GLU A 12 2.72 -1.33 -7.67
CA GLU A 12 1.94 -0.72 -8.75
C GLU A 12 0.46 -0.68 -8.36
N VAL A 13 -0.20 0.46 -8.58
CA VAL A 13 -1.64 0.58 -8.35
C VAL A 13 -2.38 -0.15 -9.47
N ILE A 14 -3.13 -1.19 -9.12
CA ILE A 14 -3.87 -2.02 -10.09
C ILE A 14 -5.36 -1.68 -10.14
N GLU A 15 -5.94 -1.15 -9.07
CA GLU A 15 -7.38 -0.86 -8.97
C GLU A 15 -7.64 0.29 -7.99
N ASN A 16 -8.55 1.20 -8.36
CA ASN A 16 -9.03 2.28 -7.50
C ASN A 16 -10.32 1.88 -6.77
N LEU A 17 -10.35 2.06 -5.45
CA LEU A 17 -11.50 1.75 -4.63
C LEU A 17 -12.15 3.04 -4.07
N PRO A 18 -13.45 2.99 -3.72
CA PRO A 18 -14.09 4.08 -2.98
C PRO A 18 -13.36 4.33 -1.64
N ASN A 19 -13.54 5.54 -1.07
CA ASN A 19 -12.87 6.00 0.16
C ASN A 19 -11.35 6.19 0.07
N ALA A 20 -10.83 6.60 -1.09
CA ALA A 20 -9.39 6.88 -1.29
C ALA A 20 -8.47 5.69 -0.91
N THR A 21 -8.98 4.47 -1.11
CA THR A 21 -8.23 3.22 -0.96
C THR A 21 -7.84 2.70 -2.34
N PHE A 22 -6.70 2.04 -2.45
CA PHE A 22 -6.16 1.53 -3.71
C PHE A 22 -5.68 0.10 -3.48
N ARG A 23 -5.92 -0.77 -4.46
CA ARG A 23 -5.19 -2.05 -4.51
C ARG A 23 -3.84 -1.79 -5.13
N VAL A 24 -2.80 -2.09 -4.37
CA VAL A 24 -1.42 -2.01 -4.81
C VAL A 24 -0.89 -3.43 -4.92
N LYS A 25 -0.38 -3.78 -6.09
CA LYS A 25 0.35 -5.02 -6.30
C LYS A 25 1.82 -4.74 -6.01
N LEU A 26 2.34 -5.36 -4.97
CA LEU A 26 3.75 -5.30 -4.62
C LEU A 26 4.56 -6.16 -5.60
N GLU A 27 5.85 -5.84 -5.76
CA GLU A 27 6.74 -6.60 -6.65
C GLU A 27 6.91 -8.07 -6.25
N ASN A 28 6.65 -8.41 -4.98
CA ASN A 28 6.63 -9.79 -4.48
C ASN A 28 5.40 -10.59 -4.93
N GLY A 29 4.48 -9.99 -5.70
CA GLY A 29 3.26 -10.62 -6.21
C GLY A 29 2.07 -10.55 -5.27
N HIS A 30 2.22 -10.01 -4.05
CA HIS A 30 1.11 -9.81 -3.12
C HIS A 30 0.32 -8.55 -3.48
N VAL A 31 -0.99 -8.62 -3.30
CA VAL A 31 -1.89 -7.46 -3.45
C VAL A 31 -2.26 -6.96 -2.06
N VAL A 32 -2.00 -5.69 -1.82
CA VAL A 32 -2.30 -5.02 -0.55
C VAL A 32 -3.28 -3.87 -0.78
N LEU A 33 -4.00 -3.49 0.27
CA LEU A 33 -4.86 -2.30 0.27
C LEU A 33 -4.07 -1.14 0.90
N GLY A 34 -3.80 -0.11 0.10
CA GLY A 34 -3.18 1.13 0.56
C GLY A 34 -4.22 2.25 0.65
N HIS A 35 -4.06 3.15 1.61
CA HIS A 35 -4.82 4.40 1.67
C HIS A 35 -3.89 5.57 1.35
N ILE A 36 -4.42 6.63 0.76
CA ILE A 36 -3.63 7.87 0.59
C ILE A 36 -3.41 8.48 1.98
N SER A 37 -2.16 8.66 2.36
CA SER A 37 -1.81 9.58 3.45
C SER A 37 -1.97 11.01 2.93
N GLY A 38 -2.85 11.77 3.55
CA GLY A 38 -2.98 13.22 3.33
C GLY A 38 -1.87 14.00 4.03
#